data_AF-A0A9X7YQQ8-F1
#
_entry.id   AF-A0A9X7YQQ8-F1
#
_cell.length_a   1.000
_cell.length_b   1.000
_cell.length_c   1.000
_cell.angle_alpha   90.00
_cell.angle_beta   90.00
_cell.angle_gamma   90.00
#
_symmetry.space_group_name_H-M   'P 1'
#
loop_
_entity.id
_entity.type
_entity.pdbx_description
1 polymer ?
#
loop_
_entity_poly.entity_id
_entity_poly.type
_entity_poly.pdbx_seq_one_letter_code
_entity_poly.pdbx_strand_id
1 'polypeptide(L)'
;MFHGLSRTTLNIIVFLCLLLISWIHLGGRDAEEQPLEALHLPELSAAGWSFWPNTEQVSVWLRAGGTLSGGRLQLRSQHGAQTLTLPTQNWLPALQQALPTLAQNEPAVIVISGPWPASEQQLIAAFLIREQHLQPLTRTVNDWPACLREHPAGALWLGQQYGLAWTALAQLPETLTNQPLPILPTRDQWAQWRLQHSRQLRQQWQDEQGQIDIQAALAYHRLPADTYQLLYNALSDAQKTAPATTLNCLASRPLN
;
A
#
# COMPACT_ATOMS: atom_id res chain seq x y z
N MET A 1 -41.70 -60.82 -11.63
CA MET A 1 -40.46 -61.55 -11.31
C MET A 1 -39.40 -60.56 -10.85
N PHE A 2 -39.37 -60.20 -9.56
CA PHE A 2 -38.21 -59.56 -8.95
C PHE A 2 -37.75 -60.51 -7.84
N HIS A 3 -36.90 -61.45 -8.21
CA HIS A 3 -36.26 -62.37 -7.26
C HIS A 3 -35.45 -61.54 -6.25
N GLY A 4 -35.60 -61.91 -4.98
CA GLY A 4 -35.02 -61.22 -3.83
C GLY A 4 -33.53 -60.90 -4.02
N LEU A 5 -33.24 -59.61 -4.11
CA LEU A 5 -31.90 -59.09 -3.88
C LEU A 5 -31.51 -59.45 -2.45
N SER A 6 -30.47 -60.26 -2.29
CA SER A 6 -29.88 -60.61 -1.00
C SER A 6 -29.59 -59.33 -0.19
N ARG A 7 -29.70 -59.40 1.14
CA ARG A 7 -29.33 -58.29 2.05
C ARG A 7 -27.92 -57.75 1.76
N THR A 8 -27.03 -58.60 1.25
CA THR A 8 -25.68 -58.21 0.82
C THR A 8 -25.66 -57.34 -0.43
N THR A 9 -26.45 -57.63 -1.48
CA THR A 9 -26.48 -56.78 -2.68
C THR A 9 -27.15 -55.43 -2.40
N LEU A 10 -28.16 -55.39 -1.53
CA LEU A 10 -28.76 -54.13 -1.10
C LEU A 10 -27.79 -53.27 -0.28
N ASN A 11 -27.05 -53.86 0.65
CA ASN A 11 -26.03 -53.13 1.42
C ASN A 11 -24.90 -52.59 0.54
N ILE A 12 -24.46 -53.35 -0.48
CA ILE A 12 -23.43 -52.88 -1.42
C ILE A 12 -23.94 -51.67 -2.22
N ILE A 13 -25.18 -51.71 -2.71
CA ILE A 13 -25.78 -50.58 -3.43
C ILE A 13 -25.90 -49.36 -2.53
N VAL A 14 -26.35 -49.52 -1.28
CA VAL A 14 -26.45 -48.43 -0.31
C VAL A 14 -25.07 -47.81 -0.01
N PHE A 15 -24.04 -48.62 0.20
CA PHE A 15 -22.68 -48.12 0.41
C PHE A 15 -22.14 -47.36 -0.80
N LEU A 16 -22.39 -47.86 -2.00
CA LEU A 16 -21.96 -47.23 -3.24
C LEU A 16 -22.70 -45.91 -3.48
N CYS A 17 -24.00 -45.84 -3.18
CA CYS A 17 -24.77 -44.61 -3.21
C CYS A 17 -24.29 -43.60 -2.16
N LEU A 18 -23.98 -44.03 -0.93
CA LEU A 18 -23.46 -43.13 0.11
C LEU A 18 -22.07 -42.60 -0.25
N LEU A 19 -21.18 -43.43 -0.81
CA LEU A 19 -19.88 -42.99 -1.31
C LEU A 19 -20.02 -42.01 -2.46
N LEU A 20 -20.98 -42.22 -3.36
CA LEU A 20 -21.21 -41.37 -4.52
C LEU A 20 -21.85 -40.03 -4.12
N ILE A 21 -22.80 -40.03 -3.18
CA ILE A 21 -23.35 -38.80 -2.59
C ILE A 21 -22.24 -38.06 -1.85
N SER A 22 -21.44 -38.74 -1.03
CA SER A 22 -20.32 -38.12 -0.30
C SER A 22 -19.28 -37.54 -1.27
N TRP A 23 -18.95 -38.25 -2.36
CA TRP A 23 -18.08 -37.75 -3.43
C TRP A 23 -18.65 -36.52 -4.13
N ILE A 24 -19.95 -36.50 -4.46
CA ILE A 24 -20.59 -35.33 -5.06
C ILE A 24 -20.64 -34.16 -4.07
N HIS A 25 -20.88 -34.44 -2.78
CA HIS A 25 -20.97 -33.41 -1.74
C HIS A 25 -19.60 -32.82 -1.33
N LEU A 26 -18.53 -33.61 -1.45
CA LEU A 26 -17.14 -33.20 -1.17
C LEU A 26 -16.42 -32.68 -2.41
N GLY A 27 -16.68 -33.27 -3.58
CA GLY A 27 -16.06 -32.93 -4.86
C GLY A 27 -16.81 -31.85 -5.67
N GLY A 28 -18.05 -31.51 -5.29
CA GLY A 28 -18.89 -30.51 -5.96
C GLY A 28 -18.89 -29.12 -5.32
N ARG A 29 -18.06 -28.87 -4.30
CA ARG A 29 -17.82 -27.49 -3.87
C ARG A 29 -16.89 -26.85 -4.89
N ASP A 30 -17.45 -26.05 -5.79
CA ASP A 30 -16.69 -25.27 -6.77
C ASP A 30 -15.49 -24.65 -6.06
N ALA A 31 -14.29 -25.07 -6.46
CA ALA A 31 -13.04 -24.65 -5.84
C ALA A 31 -12.98 -23.11 -5.77
N GLU A 32 -13.58 -22.45 -6.76
CA GLU A 32 -13.76 -21.01 -6.84
C GLU A 32 -14.56 -20.38 -5.69
N GLU A 33 -15.53 -21.07 -5.09
CA GLU A 33 -16.36 -20.53 -4.00
C GLU A 33 -15.77 -20.76 -2.62
N GLN A 34 -14.75 -21.62 -2.52
CA GLN A 34 -14.14 -21.94 -1.24
C GLN A 34 -13.35 -20.73 -0.71
N PRO A 35 -13.51 -20.37 0.58
CA PRO A 35 -12.76 -19.27 1.17
C PRO A 35 -11.26 -19.56 1.08
N LEU A 36 -10.52 -18.48 0.98
CA LEU A 36 -9.08 -18.54 0.99
C LEU A 36 -8.58 -18.44 2.42
N GLU A 37 -7.60 -19.29 2.75
CA GLU A 37 -6.90 -19.23 4.03
C GLU A 37 -6.18 -17.89 4.19
N ALA A 38 -6.22 -17.36 5.41
CA ALA A 38 -5.56 -16.11 5.73
C ALA A 38 -4.03 -16.27 5.65
N LEU A 39 -3.34 -15.28 5.10
CA LEU A 39 -1.90 -15.25 5.11
C LEU A 39 -1.38 -14.93 6.51
N HIS A 40 -0.36 -15.66 6.97
CA HIS A 40 0.36 -15.25 8.17
C HIS A 40 1.35 -14.13 7.81
N LEU A 41 0.93 -12.88 7.99
CA LEU A 41 1.73 -11.69 7.71
C LEU A 41 2.40 -11.19 9.00
N PRO A 42 3.75 -11.18 9.08
CA PRO A 42 4.44 -10.58 10.22
C PRO A 42 4.26 -9.07 10.24
N GLU A 43 4.24 -8.49 11.44
CA GLU A 43 4.03 -7.06 11.63
C GLU A 43 5.14 -6.21 10.98
N LEU A 44 4.74 -5.02 10.51
CA LEU A 44 5.67 -4.00 10.06
C LEU A 44 6.18 -3.23 11.28
N SER A 45 7.50 -3.22 11.50
CA SER A 45 8.11 -2.47 12.59
C SER A 45 7.91 -0.97 12.44
N ALA A 46 7.73 -0.24 13.54
CA ALA A 46 7.69 1.22 13.52
C ALA A 46 8.97 1.82 12.91
N ALA A 47 8.83 2.71 11.94
CA ALA A 47 9.97 3.29 11.21
C ALA A 47 10.67 4.46 11.94
N GLY A 48 10.17 4.86 13.12
CA GLY A 48 10.83 5.85 13.98
C GLY A 48 10.77 7.30 13.46
N TRP A 49 9.83 7.62 12.58
CA TRP A 49 9.65 8.97 12.04
C TRP A 49 9.08 9.94 13.08
N SER A 50 9.61 11.15 13.08
CA SER A 50 9.15 12.26 13.89
C SER A 50 8.91 13.49 13.03
N PHE A 51 7.83 14.21 13.29
CA PHE A 51 7.52 15.46 12.60
C PHE A 51 8.22 16.63 13.29
N TRP A 52 8.83 17.52 12.49
CA TRP A 52 9.42 18.76 13.00
C TRP A 52 8.54 19.98 12.63
N PRO A 53 7.89 20.63 13.62
CA PRO A 53 7.15 21.85 13.37
C PRO A 53 8.11 23.02 13.16
N ASN A 54 8.15 23.53 11.93
CA ASN A 54 8.89 24.73 11.55
C ASN A 54 7.95 25.91 11.26
N THR A 55 8.52 27.12 11.27
CA THR A 55 7.79 28.38 11.11
C THR A 55 7.21 28.58 9.72
N GLU A 56 7.83 27.99 8.71
CA GLU A 56 7.47 28.02 7.30
C GLU A 56 6.37 27.01 6.97
N GLN A 57 5.99 26.17 7.94
CA GLN A 57 4.96 25.13 7.83
C GLN A 57 5.24 24.09 6.73
N VAL A 58 6.49 23.98 6.27
CA VAL A 58 6.91 22.93 5.34
C VAL A 58 6.86 21.58 6.06
N SER A 59 6.35 20.54 5.40
CA SER A 59 6.28 19.23 6.07
C SER A 59 7.67 18.60 6.13
N VAL A 60 8.23 18.49 7.33
CA VAL A 60 9.55 17.90 7.57
C VAL A 60 9.46 16.70 8.50
N TRP A 61 9.98 15.56 8.04
CA TRP A 61 10.02 14.31 8.79
C TRP A 61 11.45 13.84 9.01
N LEU A 62 11.77 13.50 10.24
CA LEU A 62 13.12 13.23 10.72
C LEU A 62 13.16 11.85 11.38
N ARG A 63 14.24 11.10 11.15
CA ARG A 63 14.55 9.89 11.92
C ARG A 63 16.05 9.67 12.07
N ALA A 64 16.41 8.92 13.09
CA ALA A 64 17.73 8.29 13.14
C ALA A 64 17.82 7.18 12.07
N GLY A 65 18.94 7.10 11.36
CA GLY A 65 19.14 6.12 10.30
C GLY A 65 20.48 6.31 9.59
N GLY A 66 20.54 5.94 8.31
CA GLY A 66 21.76 6.04 7.51
C GLY A 66 22.85 5.04 7.92
N THR A 67 24.08 5.37 7.53
CA THR A 67 25.27 4.56 7.78
C THR A 67 26.35 5.40 8.45
N LEU A 68 27.49 4.79 8.78
CA LEU A 68 28.66 5.51 9.28
C LEU A 68 29.17 6.57 8.28
N SER A 69 28.91 6.39 6.98
CA SER A 69 29.34 7.32 5.94
C SER A 69 28.41 8.49 5.74
N GLY A 70 27.14 8.40 6.18
CA GLY A 70 26.19 9.49 6.02
C GLY A 70 24.73 9.08 6.09
N GLY A 71 23.86 10.01 5.74
CA GLY A 71 22.42 9.80 5.70
C GLY A 71 21.83 10.17 4.34
N ARG A 72 20.52 9.93 4.21
CA ARG A 72 19.73 10.28 3.05
C ARG A 72 18.73 11.35 3.40
N LEU A 73 18.54 12.25 2.44
CA LEU A 73 17.53 13.26 2.43
C LEU A 73 16.70 13.07 1.18
N GLN A 74 15.38 13.12 1.30
CA GLN A 74 14.49 13.15 0.15
C GLN A 74 13.66 14.42 0.16
N LEU A 75 13.69 15.12 -0.97
CA LEU A 75 12.83 16.25 -1.26
C LEU A 75 11.77 15.78 -2.25
N ARG A 76 10.49 15.88 -1.87
CA ARG A 76 9.37 15.49 -2.74
C ARG A 76 8.52 16.70 -3.05
N SER A 77 8.34 16.97 -4.33
CA SER A 77 7.56 18.08 -4.87
C SER A 77 6.64 17.59 -6.01
N GLN A 78 5.98 18.50 -6.72
CA GLN A 78 5.12 18.10 -7.84
C GLN A 78 5.90 17.56 -9.04
N HIS A 79 7.20 17.88 -9.10
CA HIS A 79 8.12 17.43 -10.13
C HIS A 79 8.72 16.03 -9.84
N GLY A 80 8.41 15.46 -8.68
CA GLY A 80 8.85 14.14 -8.28
C GLY A 80 9.63 14.14 -6.96
N ALA A 81 10.28 13.01 -6.68
CA ALA A 81 11.12 12.84 -5.51
C ALA A 81 12.60 12.87 -5.93
N GLN A 82 13.40 13.62 -5.19
CA GLN A 82 14.85 13.72 -5.37
C GLN A 82 15.52 13.29 -4.08
N THR A 83 16.37 12.26 -4.18
CA THR A 83 17.10 11.71 -3.04
C THR A 83 18.55 12.19 -3.09
N LEU A 84 19.00 12.81 -2.02
CA LEU A 84 20.37 13.26 -1.80
C LEU A 84 21.01 12.37 -0.74
N THR A 85 22.27 12.00 -0.96
CA THR A 85 23.09 11.35 0.08
C THR A 85 24.06 12.38 0.61
N LEU A 86 24.05 12.59 1.92
CA LEU A 86 24.91 13.57 2.57
C LEU A 86 25.88 12.86 3.52
N PRO A 87 27.16 13.28 3.57
CA PRO A 87 28.15 12.69 4.46
C PRO A 87 27.87 13.04 5.93
N THR A 88 28.28 12.16 6.85
CA THR A 88 28.08 12.38 8.30
C THR A 88 28.72 13.69 8.78
N GLN A 89 29.89 14.02 8.26
CA GLN A 89 30.61 15.27 8.55
C GLN A 89 30.62 16.16 7.31
N ASN A 90 30.63 17.47 7.51
CA ASN A 90 30.70 18.45 6.43
C ASN A 90 29.58 18.25 5.39
N TRP A 91 28.35 17.98 5.84
CA TRP A 91 27.20 17.80 4.96
C TRP A 91 26.86 19.07 4.18
N LEU A 92 27.16 20.27 4.71
CA LEU A 92 26.74 21.54 4.12
C LEU A 92 27.31 21.78 2.70
N PRO A 93 28.63 21.66 2.45
CA PRO A 93 29.17 21.73 1.10
C PRO A 93 28.58 20.68 0.15
N ALA A 94 28.40 19.43 0.63
CA ALA A 94 27.81 18.37 -0.17
C ALA A 94 26.35 18.69 -0.53
N LEU A 95 25.59 19.24 0.42
CA LEU A 95 24.22 19.67 0.20
C LEU A 95 24.15 20.79 -0.83
N GLN A 96 24.99 21.82 -0.70
CA GLN A 96 25.06 22.95 -1.65
C GLN A 96 25.35 22.49 -3.08
N GLN A 97 26.24 21.51 -3.25
CA GLN A 97 26.57 20.96 -4.57
C GLN A 97 25.46 20.06 -5.13
N ALA A 98 24.71 19.40 -4.25
CA ALA A 98 23.65 18.48 -4.62
C ALA A 98 22.25 19.12 -4.60
N LEU A 99 22.16 20.44 -4.36
CA LEU A 99 20.88 21.14 -4.32
C LEU A 99 20.18 20.97 -5.66
N PRO A 100 18.93 20.48 -5.67
CA PRO A 100 18.18 20.40 -6.89
C PRO A 100 17.80 21.79 -7.38
N THR A 101 17.67 21.94 -8.69
CA THR A 101 17.01 23.12 -9.27
C THR A 101 15.51 22.92 -9.18
N LEU A 102 14.85 23.58 -8.24
CA LEU A 102 13.40 23.63 -8.16
C LEU A 102 12.84 24.91 -8.78
N ALA A 103 11.56 24.86 -9.16
CA ALA A 103 10.81 26.08 -9.42
C ALA A 103 10.76 26.95 -8.15
N GLN A 104 10.75 28.27 -8.31
CA GLN A 104 10.58 29.16 -7.16
C GLN A 104 9.24 28.91 -6.47
N ASN A 105 9.23 28.96 -5.14
CA ASN A 105 8.04 28.79 -4.30
C ASN A 105 7.35 27.43 -4.47
N GLU A 106 8.13 26.38 -4.64
CA GLU A 106 7.62 25.02 -4.83
C GLU A 106 7.08 24.42 -3.52
N PRO A 107 5.81 23.95 -3.48
CA PRO A 107 5.30 23.17 -2.36
C PRO A 107 6.00 21.82 -2.26
N ALA A 108 6.60 21.54 -1.10
CA ALA A 108 7.42 20.34 -0.95
C ALA A 108 7.34 19.70 0.44
N VAL A 109 7.85 18.47 0.50
CA VAL A 109 8.09 17.71 1.73
C VAL A 109 9.56 17.34 1.81
N ILE A 110 10.12 17.45 3.01
CA ILE A 110 11.47 16.98 3.31
C ILE A 110 11.38 15.77 4.22
N VAL A 111 12.13 14.72 3.89
CA VAL A 111 12.31 13.53 4.72
C VAL A 111 13.81 13.31 4.93
N ILE A 112 14.26 13.18 6.18
CA ILE A 112 15.68 13.03 6.54
C ILE A 112 15.86 11.77 7.39
N SER A 113 16.71 10.86 6.91
CA SER A 113 17.14 9.65 7.60
C SER A 113 18.66 9.68 7.71
N GLY A 114 19.22 9.83 8.89
CA GLY A 114 20.68 9.88 9.01
C GLY A 114 21.24 9.76 10.40
N PRO A 115 22.58 9.69 10.50
CA PRO A 115 23.29 9.51 11.76
C PRO A 115 23.35 10.81 12.59
N TRP A 116 22.90 11.93 12.04
CA TRP A 116 22.95 13.23 12.70
C TRP A 116 21.94 13.33 13.84
N PRO A 117 22.26 14.05 14.93
CA PRO A 117 21.31 14.37 15.97
C PRO A 117 20.15 15.21 15.40
N ALA A 118 18.99 15.17 16.08
CA ALA A 118 17.78 15.85 15.62
C ALA A 118 17.99 17.35 15.32
N SER A 119 18.76 18.06 16.15
CA SER A 119 19.08 19.48 15.93
C SER A 119 19.84 19.73 14.62
N GLU A 120 20.71 18.82 14.22
CA GLU A 120 21.46 18.94 12.97
C GLU A 120 20.59 18.57 11.77
N GLN A 121 19.70 17.58 11.89
CA GLN A 121 18.71 17.31 10.85
C GLN A 121 17.75 18.50 10.64
N GLN A 122 17.37 19.19 11.72
CA GLN A 122 16.59 20.43 11.65
C GLN A 122 17.36 21.55 10.93
N LEU A 123 18.66 21.69 11.17
CA LEU A 123 19.50 22.66 10.46
C LEU A 123 19.61 22.34 8.97
N ILE A 124 19.76 21.07 8.60
CA ILE A 124 19.75 20.61 7.19
C ILE A 124 18.42 21.01 6.53
N ALA A 125 17.29 20.71 7.19
CA ALA A 125 15.97 21.04 6.68
C ALA A 125 15.75 22.56 6.57
N ALA A 126 16.11 23.33 7.60
CA ALA A 126 15.99 24.79 7.60
C ALA A 126 16.80 25.44 6.47
N PHE A 127 18.01 24.95 6.24
CA PHE A 127 18.85 25.40 5.12
C PHE A 127 18.15 25.14 3.78
N LEU A 128 17.64 23.92 3.56
CA LEU A 128 16.91 23.60 2.33
C LEU A 128 15.67 24.44 2.12
N ILE A 129 14.84 24.63 3.16
CA ILE A 129 13.64 25.46 3.09
C ILE A 129 13.99 26.86 2.63
N ARG A 130 15.05 27.45 3.21
CA ARG A 130 15.50 28.80 2.89
C ARG A 130 16.08 28.91 1.48
N GLU A 131 17.03 28.06 1.14
CA GLU A 131 17.76 28.15 -0.14
C GLU A 131 16.90 27.80 -1.35
N GLN A 132 15.95 26.88 -1.18
CA GLN A 132 15.03 26.47 -2.25
C GLN A 132 13.70 27.23 -2.23
N HIS A 133 13.52 28.17 -1.29
CA HIS A 133 12.27 28.89 -1.07
C HIS A 133 11.05 27.97 -1.02
N LEU A 134 11.17 26.86 -0.28
CA LEU A 134 10.12 25.84 -0.22
C LEU A 134 8.87 26.39 0.44
N GLN A 135 7.72 25.99 -0.08
CA GLN A 135 6.42 26.39 0.43
C GLN A 135 5.72 25.22 1.14
N PRO A 136 4.83 25.50 2.09
CA PRO A 136 3.96 24.48 2.64
C PRO A 136 3.05 23.90 1.56
N LEU A 137 2.67 22.64 1.73
CA LEU A 137 1.66 22.03 0.86
C LEU A 137 0.33 22.78 1.00
N THR A 138 -0.24 23.18 -0.14
CA THR A 138 -1.51 23.92 -0.20
C THR A 138 -2.73 23.00 -0.31
N ARG A 139 -2.54 21.74 -0.68
CA ARG A 139 -3.63 20.77 -0.85
C ARG A 139 -4.17 20.32 0.49
N THR A 140 -5.48 20.14 0.60
CA THR A 140 -6.10 19.49 1.75
C THR A 140 -5.65 18.03 1.87
N VAL A 141 -5.89 17.43 3.03
CA VAL A 141 -5.67 16.00 3.27
C VAL A 141 -6.27 15.20 2.12
N ASN A 142 -5.46 14.35 1.46
CA ASN A 142 -5.96 13.43 0.45
C ASN A 142 -6.47 12.18 1.15
N ASP A 143 -7.60 12.30 1.84
CA ASP A 143 -8.20 11.14 2.46
C ASP A 143 -8.77 10.22 1.41
N TRP A 144 -8.46 8.93 1.53
CA TRP A 144 -9.12 7.93 0.72
C TRP A 144 -10.63 7.97 0.98
N PRO A 145 -11.44 7.98 -0.09
CA PRO A 145 -12.87 7.79 0.03
C PRO A 145 -13.18 6.60 0.94
N ALA A 146 -14.23 6.70 1.77
CA ALA A 146 -14.61 5.66 2.75
C ALA A 146 -14.58 4.25 2.14
N CYS A 147 -15.11 4.13 0.92
CA CYS A 147 -15.09 2.91 0.13
C CYS A 147 -13.70 2.26 -0.01
N LEU A 148 -12.67 3.06 -0.33
CA LEU A 148 -11.31 2.55 -0.50
C LEU A 148 -10.67 2.19 0.85
N ARG A 149 -11.01 2.92 1.92
CA ARG A 149 -10.53 2.63 3.29
C ARG A 149 -11.15 1.35 3.87
N GLU A 150 -12.40 1.07 3.55
CA GLU A 150 -13.13 -0.13 3.96
C GLU A 150 -12.74 -1.36 3.13
N HIS A 151 -12.29 -1.15 1.89
CA HIS A 151 -11.89 -2.21 0.97
C HIS A 151 -10.48 -2.03 0.37
N PRO A 152 -9.44 -1.92 1.19
CA PRO A 152 -8.09 -1.52 0.75
C PRO A 152 -7.41 -2.55 -0.15
N ALA A 153 -7.58 -3.85 0.08
CA ALA A 153 -7.02 -4.87 -0.80
C ALA A 153 -7.63 -4.86 -2.21
N GLY A 154 -8.96 -4.70 -2.29
CA GLY A 154 -9.68 -4.56 -3.55
C GLY A 154 -9.34 -3.25 -4.26
N ALA A 155 -9.21 -2.15 -3.51
CA ALA A 155 -8.75 -0.86 -4.02
C ALA A 155 -7.33 -0.93 -4.58
N LEU A 156 -6.40 -1.58 -3.88
CA LEU A 156 -5.03 -1.76 -4.33
C LEU A 156 -4.97 -2.56 -5.63
N TRP A 157 -5.70 -3.68 -5.70
CA TRP A 157 -5.78 -4.49 -6.92
C TRP A 157 -6.38 -3.69 -8.09
N LEU A 158 -7.48 -2.97 -7.84
CA LEU A 158 -8.17 -2.19 -8.86
C LEU A 158 -7.29 -1.05 -9.38
N GLY A 159 -6.59 -0.35 -8.47
CA GLY A 159 -5.63 0.68 -8.82
C GLY A 159 -4.55 0.17 -9.77
N GLN A 160 -4.02 -1.03 -9.53
CA GLN A 160 -3.04 -1.65 -10.42
C GLN A 160 -3.59 -1.94 -11.81
N GLN A 161 -4.85 -2.34 -11.94
CA GLN A 161 -5.48 -2.53 -13.26
C GLN A 161 -5.53 -1.22 -14.07
N TYR A 162 -5.57 -0.09 -13.38
CA TYR A 162 -5.54 1.26 -13.97
C TYR A 162 -4.16 1.92 -13.95
N GLY A 163 -3.09 1.19 -13.61
CA GLY A 163 -1.72 1.72 -13.57
C GLY A 163 -1.48 2.74 -12.44
N LEU A 164 -2.32 2.74 -11.40
CA LEU A 164 -2.19 3.63 -10.25
C LEU A 164 -1.30 3.00 -9.18
N ALA A 165 -0.40 3.80 -8.63
CA ALA A 165 0.31 3.47 -7.40
C ALA A 165 -0.62 3.58 -6.19
N TRP A 166 -0.24 2.95 -5.07
CA TRP A 166 -1.04 2.97 -3.84
C TRP A 166 -1.30 4.40 -3.30
N THR A 167 -0.40 5.34 -3.57
CA THR A 167 -0.55 6.76 -3.19
C THR A 167 -1.62 7.49 -3.98
N ALA A 168 -1.96 6.97 -5.15
CA ALA A 168 -2.87 7.55 -6.11
C ALA A 168 -4.24 6.86 -6.12
N LEU A 169 -4.52 5.95 -5.18
CA LEU A 169 -5.80 5.21 -5.17
C LEU A 169 -7.01 6.13 -5.04
N ALA A 170 -6.89 7.30 -4.40
CA ALA A 170 -7.95 8.31 -4.37
C ALA A 170 -8.34 8.85 -5.76
N GLN A 171 -7.51 8.64 -6.78
CA GLN A 171 -7.80 9.01 -8.18
C GLN A 171 -8.64 7.96 -8.91
N LEU A 172 -8.92 6.81 -8.27
CA LEU A 172 -9.87 5.85 -8.82
C LEU A 172 -11.21 6.57 -9.06
N PRO A 173 -11.76 6.49 -10.28
CA PRO A 173 -13.00 7.19 -10.60
C PRO A 173 -14.13 6.66 -9.71
N GLU A 174 -14.88 7.59 -9.10
CA GLU A 174 -16.02 7.24 -8.26
C GLU A 174 -17.12 6.54 -9.07
N THR A 175 -17.21 6.85 -10.36
CA THR A 175 -18.13 6.19 -11.30
C THR A 175 -17.35 5.59 -12.47
N LEU A 176 -17.38 4.27 -12.61
CA LEU A 176 -16.69 3.54 -13.69
C LEU A 176 -17.49 3.48 -15.00
N THR A 177 -18.43 4.40 -15.21
CA THR A 177 -19.41 4.37 -16.31
C THR A 177 -18.80 4.43 -17.71
N ASN A 178 -17.60 5.01 -17.85
CA ASN A 178 -16.93 5.21 -19.15
C ASN A 178 -15.62 4.44 -19.31
N GLN A 179 -15.26 3.56 -18.36
CA GLN A 179 -14.06 2.74 -18.47
C GLN A 179 -14.40 1.25 -18.51
N PRO A 180 -13.67 0.45 -19.30
CA PRO A 180 -13.86 -0.99 -19.28
C PRO A 180 -13.58 -1.51 -17.88
N LEU A 181 -14.53 -2.26 -17.33
CA LEU A 181 -14.34 -2.95 -16.06
C LEU A 181 -13.27 -4.03 -16.21
N PRO A 182 -12.34 -4.16 -15.25
CA PRO A 182 -11.34 -5.21 -15.30
C PRO A 182 -12.00 -6.57 -15.12
N ILE A 183 -11.41 -7.59 -15.72
CA ILE A 183 -11.81 -8.98 -15.51
C ILE A 183 -11.46 -9.35 -14.07
N LEU A 184 -12.46 -9.79 -13.32
CA LEU A 184 -12.27 -10.21 -11.93
C LEU A 184 -11.36 -11.45 -11.87
N PRO A 185 -10.44 -11.51 -10.88
CA PRO A 185 -9.50 -12.61 -10.78
C PRO A 185 -10.21 -13.90 -10.35
N THR A 186 -9.72 -15.03 -10.84
CA THR A 186 -10.08 -16.34 -10.27
C THR A 186 -9.55 -16.46 -8.84
N ARG A 187 -10.06 -17.43 -8.08
CA ARG A 187 -9.61 -17.67 -6.70
C ARG A 187 -8.10 -17.84 -6.61
N ASP A 188 -7.51 -18.64 -7.50
CA ASP A 188 -6.09 -18.93 -7.48
C ASP A 188 -5.24 -17.74 -7.93
N GLN A 189 -5.71 -16.98 -8.93
CA GLN A 189 -5.07 -15.71 -9.32
C GLN A 189 -5.05 -14.72 -8.16
N TRP A 190 -6.16 -14.59 -7.43
CA TRP A 190 -6.24 -13.73 -6.26
C TRP A 190 -5.30 -14.20 -5.13
N ALA A 191 -5.25 -15.51 -4.87
CA ALA A 191 -4.39 -16.10 -3.86
C ALA A 191 -2.90 -15.83 -4.14
N GLN A 192 -2.48 -15.98 -5.39
CA GLN A 192 -1.11 -15.68 -5.82
C GLN A 192 -0.82 -14.18 -5.73
N TRP A 193 -1.75 -13.35 -6.21
CA TRP A 193 -1.62 -11.90 -6.19
C TRP A 193 -1.42 -11.37 -4.76
N ARG A 194 -2.24 -11.77 -3.78
CA ARG A 194 -2.10 -11.28 -2.39
C ARG A 194 -0.76 -11.68 -1.77
N LEU A 195 -0.26 -12.86 -2.10
CA LEU A 195 0.98 -13.40 -1.56
C LEU A 195 2.17 -12.64 -2.16
N GLN A 196 2.13 -12.40 -3.47
CA GLN A 196 3.14 -11.61 -4.14
C GLN A 196 3.16 -10.17 -3.62
N HIS A 197 2.00 -9.51 -3.53
CA HIS A 197 1.92 -8.10 -3.14
C HIS A 197 2.24 -7.88 -1.66
N SER A 198 1.84 -8.77 -0.76
CA SER A 198 2.25 -8.68 0.65
C SER A 198 3.77 -8.78 0.80
N ARG A 199 4.42 -9.66 0.03
CA ARG A 199 5.90 -9.74 -0.02
C ARG A 199 6.52 -8.47 -0.57
N GLN A 200 5.98 -7.90 -1.65
CA GLN A 200 6.49 -6.66 -2.24
C GLN A 200 6.39 -5.48 -1.27
N LEU A 201 5.22 -5.28 -0.65
CA LEU A 201 5.03 -4.20 0.33
C LEU A 201 5.98 -4.38 1.53
N ARG A 202 6.14 -5.61 2.01
CA ARG A 202 7.07 -5.88 3.10
C ARG A 202 8.52 -5.64 2.72
N GLN A 203 8.94 -6.06 1.53
CA GLN A 203 10.31 -5.82 1.03
C GLN A 203 10.59 -4.34 0.92
N GLN A 204 9.64 -3.56 0.39
CA GLN A 204 9.76 -2.11 0.34
C GLN A 204 9.83 -1.50 1.75
N TRP A 205 9.06 -2.01 2.72
CA TRP A 205 9.16 -1.56 4.11
C TRP A 205 10.46 -1.96 4.79
N GLN A 206 11.09 -3.07 4.41
CA GLN A 206 12.36 -3.52 5.01
C GLN A 206 13.56 -2.75 4.45
N ASP A 207 13.45 -2.24 3.23
CA ASP A 207 14.48 -1.41 2.62
C ASP A 207 14.48 0.02 3.18
N GLU A 208 15.66 0.56 3.46
CA GLU A 208 15.78 1.91 4.02
C GLU A 208 15.24 2.97 3.05
N GLN A 209 15.52 2.83 1.74
CA GLN A 209 15.00 3.77 0.74
C GLN A 209 13.49 3.65 0.64
N GLY A 210 12.97 2.43 0.64
CA GLY A 210 11.54 2.18 0.62
C GLY A 210 10.81 2.82 1.80
N GLN A 211 11.35 2.78 3.03
CA GLN A 211 10.75 3.49 4.16
C GLN A 211 10.78 5.03 3.99
N ILE A 212 11.85 5.57 3.40
CA ILE A 212 11.95 7.00 3.08
C ILE A 212 10.90 7.38 2.02
N ASP A 213 10.81 6.61 0.94
CA ASP A 213 9.86 6.83 -0.16
C ASP A 213 8.41 6.75 0.33
N ILE A 214 8.10 5.78 1.19
CA ILE A 214 6.77 5.63 1.80
C ILE A 214 6.47 6.85 2.67
N GLN A 215 7.37 7.26 3.57
CA GLN A 215 7.14 8.42 4.42
C GLN A 215 6.97 9.71 3.60
N ALA A 216 7.82 9.92 2.60
CA ALA A 216 7.72 11.07 1.72
C ALA A 216 6.40 11.08 0.95
N ALA A 217 5.95 9.92 0.48
CA ALA A 217 4.65 9.77 -0.17
C ALA A 217 3.48 10.06 0.77
N LEU A 218 3.47 9.48 1.98
CA LEU A 218 2.43 9.72 2.99
C LEU A 218 2.32 11.22 3.30
N ALA A 219 3.46 11.86 3.57
CA ALA A 219 3.52 13.28 3.89
C ALA A 219 3.13 14.17 2.70
N TYR A 220 3.63 13.89 1.49
CA TYR A 220 3.36 14.71 0.30
C TYR A 220 1.90 14.63 -0.13
N HIS A 221 1.33 13.43 -0.11
CA HIS A 221 -0.08 13.24 -0.41
C HIS A 221 -0.98 13.55 0.79
N ARG A 222 -0.43 13.86 1.98
CA ARG A 222 -1.20 14.05 3.22
C ARG A 222 -2.15 12.87 3.47
N LEU A 223 -1.64 11.65 3.36
CA LEU A 223 -2.35 10.42 3.70
C LEU A 223 -2.21 10.11 5.20
N PRO A 224 -3.18 9.43 5.82
CA PRO A 224 -3.04 8.93 7.19
C PRO A 224 -1.77 8.10 7.38
N ALA A 225 -1.10 8.23 8.53
CA ALA A 225 0.21 7.61 8.78
C ALA A 225 0.17 6.06 8.74
N ASP A 226 -0.97 5.47 9.05
CA ASP A 226 -1.23 4.03 9.05
C ASP A 226 -1.62 3.47 7.68
N THR A 227 -1.81 4.31 6.66
CA THR A 227 -2.28 3.91 5.31
C THR A 227 -1.48 2.73 4.73
N TYR A 228 -0.15 2.76 4.85
CA TYR A 228 0.71 1.70 4.31
C TYR A 228 0.55 0.38 5.09
N GLN A 229 0.42 0.46 6.42
CA GLN A 229 0.20 -0.70 7.27
C GLN A 229 -1.19 -1.30 7.05
N LEU A 230 -2.21 -0.46 6.86
CA LEU A 230 -3.56 -0.87 6.52
C LEU A 230 -3.62 -1.64 5.19
N LEU A 231 -2.93 -1.16 4.15
CA LEU A 231 -2.80 -1.89 2.88
C LEU A 231 -2.15 -3.26 3.07
N TYR A 232 -1.03 -3.30 3.77
CA TYR A 232 -0.29 -4.54 4.00
C TYR A 232 -1.12 -5.56 4.77
N ASN A 233 -1.73 -5.15 5.88
CA ASN A 233 -2.52 -6.04 6.73
C ASN A 233 -3.77 -6.55 6.02
N ALA A 234 -4.42 -5.72 5.21
CA ALA A 234 -5.62 -6.11 4.48
C ALA A 234 -5.38 -7.22 3.45
N LEU A 235 -4.13 -7.47 3.03
CA LEU A 235 -3.83 -8.60 2.15
C LEU A 235 -3.89 -9.95 2.87
N SER A 236 -3.91 -9.95 4.21
CA SER A 236 -3.94 -11.17 5.03
C SER A 236 -5.20 -11.98 4.78
N ASP A 237 -6.37 -11.35 4.95
CA ASP A 237 -7.68 -11.99 5.00
C ASP A 237 -8.57 -11.68 3.79
N ALA A 238 -8.14 -10.76 2.91
CA ALA A 238 -8.93 -10.37 1.75
C ALA A 238 -9.27 -11.55 0.84
N GLN A 239 -10.56 -11.76 0.62
CA GLN A 239 -11.11 -12.82 -0.22
C GLN A 239 -11.15 -12.42 -1.70
N LYS A 240 -11.35 -13.39 -2.60
CA LYS A 240 -11.43 -13.13 -4.06
C LYS A 240 -12.54 -12.15 -4.45
N THR A 241 -13.52 -11.96 -3.57
CA THR A 241 -14.63 -11.02 -3.74
C THR A 241 -14.23 -9.57 -3.51
N ALA A 242 -13.07 -9.29 -2.91
CA ALA A 242 -12.65 -7.93 -2.56
C ALA A 242 -12.68 -6.96 -3.76
N PRO A 243 -12.17 -7.30 -4.96
CA PRO A 243 -12.31 -6.43 -6.14
C PRO A 243 -13.77 -6.11 -6.50
N ALA A 244 -14.64 -7.13 -6.50
CA ALA A 244 -16.05 -6.94 -6.83
C ALA A 244 -16.76 -6.06 -5.78
N THR A 245 -16.46 -6.27 -4.49
CA THR A 245 -16.98 -5.43 -3.40
C THR A 245 -16.54 -3.98 -3.56
N THR A 246 -15.26 -3.73 -3.87
CA THR A 246 -14.77 -2.36 -4.13
C THR A 246 -15.48 -1.72 -5.33
N LEU A 247 -15.63 -2.46 -6.45
CA LEU A 247 -16.33 -1.97 -7.64
C LEU A 247 -17.79 -1.59 -7.33
N ASN A 248 -18.51 -2.47 -6.63
CA ASN A 248 -19.90 -2.23 -6.23
C ASN A 248 -20.01 -1.01 -5.30
N CYS A 249 -19.09 -0.91 -4.35
CA CYS A 249 -19.04 0.19 -3.41
C CYS A 249 -18.80 1.54 -4.11
N LEU A 250 -17.88 1.60 -5.08
CA LEU A 250 -17.68 2.78 -5.92
C LEU A 250 -18.95 3.12 -6.72
N ALA A 251 -19.55 2.12 -7.38
CA ALA A 251 -20.75 2.31 -8.19
C ALA A 251 -22.02 2.71 -7.40
N SER A 252 -22.11 2.37 -6.11
CA SER A 252 -23.29 2.60 -5.26
C SER A 252 -23.40 4.02 -4.70
N ARG A 253 -22.44 4.91 -4.99
CA ARG A 253 -22.47 6.28 -4.49
C ARG A 253 -23.52 7.13 -5.21
N PRO A 254 -24.37 7.88 -4.48
CA PRO A 254 -25.25 8.85 -5.11
C PRO A 254 -24.43 9.98 -5.73
N LEU A 255 -24.84 10.42 -6.92
CA LEU A 255 -24.39 11.66 -7.54
C LEU A 255 -24.75 12.80 -6.58
N ASN A 256 -23.75 13.39 -5.92
CA ASN A 256 -23.92 14.69 -5.27
C ASN A 256 -23.59 15.80 -6.26
#